data_AF-A0A523DC03-F1
#
_entry.id   AF-A0A523DC03-F1
#
_cell.length_a   1.000
_cell.length_b   1.000
_cell.length_c   1.000
_cell.angle_alpha   90.00
_cell.angle_beta   90.00
_cell.angle_gamma   90.00
#
_symmetry.space_group_name_H-M   'P 1'
#
loop_
_entity.id
_entity.type
_entity.pdbx_description
1 polymer ?
#
loop_
_entity_poly.entity_id
_entity_poly.type
_entity_poly.pdbx_seq_one_letter_code
_entity_poly.pdbx_strand_id
1 'polypeptide(L)'
;MIDWLKPKDPAVRGGTAILQRSTSSRSLPGPRLCRLALAGLFAFLAGCGDPDSGPIAIQAPNYGPELATLEIDLSRDLLEGTLSLHLDGSDVTAYAEVWSGGARLALPIDTGPHLLLVRGEFMEGTSSVSRSQIELFLTPPPFPEVAVATPTSGSIDVPVTDWIHLEFAGDLGAAARDAVSLQCDGVAHPIDVHVFGSRELVINPKGELPAAAQCRLSWRAEGGTRDLAFRTAGTGLPAFVNYNRTSSRATAPFPDDFWLRPDPQRPGEVRLQIELSGFEQPDQIFFDSFVSDTRGLDGFSPIAHLTIELSEPPDPQSLPHTPIESMDPMASVG
;
A
#
# COMPACT_ATOMS: atom_id res chain seq x y z
N MET A 1 -44.27 16.67 7.94
CA MET A 1 -45.10 17.19 9.04
C MET A 1 -45.40 16.02 9.96
N ILE A 2 -44.52 15.81 10.94
CA ILE A 2 -44.76 15.31 12.31
C ILE A 2 -43.45 15.63 13.03
N ASP A 3 -43.61 16.54 13.99
CA ASP A 3 -42.61 17.08 14.90
C ASP A 3 -42.57 16.19 16.16
N TRP A 4 -41.67 16.53 17.08
CA TRP A 4 -41.59 16.14 18.51
C TRP A 4 -40.37 15.29 18.95
N LEU A 5 -39.45 16.04 19.59
CA LEU A 5 -38.81 15.78 20.90
C LEU A 5 -37.36 15.26 20.95
N LYS A 6 -36.44 16.23 21.07
CA LYS A 6 -35.30 16.17 22.01
C LYS A 6 -35.82 16.08 23.47
N PRO A 7 -35.04 15.52 24.42
CA PRO A 7 -34.24 16.42 25.26
C PRO A 7 -32.92 15.88 25.85
N LYS A 8 -32.05 16.87 26.12
CA LYS A 8 -31.14 17.08 27.27
C LYS A 8 -29.86 16.24 27.47
N ASP A 9 -28.75 16.96 27.29
CA ASP A 9 -27.49 16.81 28.02
C ASP A 9 -27.66 16.76 29.56
N PRO A 10 -26.72 16.06 30.22
CA PRO A 10 -26.13 16.55 31.44
C PRO A 10 -24.63 16.83 31.30
N ALA A 11 -24.26 18.00 31.79
CA ALA A 11 -22.91 18.48 31.98
C ALA A 11 -22.04 17.51 32.79
N VAL A 12 -20.81 17.28 32.33
CA VAL A 12 -19.71 16.81 33.18
C VAL A 12 -18.57 17.81 33.10
N ARG A 13 -18.33 18.46 34.25
CA ARG A 13 -17.14 19.24 34.58
C ARG A 13 -16.02 18.27 34.95
N GLY A 14 -14.78 18.57 34.54
CA GLY A 14 -13.62 18.03 35.23
C GLY A 14 -12.31 18.12 34.45
N GLY A 15 -11.37 18.90 34.99
CA GLY A 15 -9.95 18.58 34.87
C GLY A 15 -9.14 19.30 33.80
N THR A 16 -8.91 20.60 33.97
CA THR A 16 -7.83 21.30 33.27
C THR A 16 -6.48 20.82 33.83
N ALA A 17 -5.80 19.92 33.13
CA ALA A 17 -4.41 19.59 33.43
C ALA A 17 -3.50 20.68 32.84
N ILE A 18 -2.94 21.51 33.73
CA ILE A 18 -1.93 22.51 33.40
C ILE A 18 -0.60 21.78 33.19
N LEU A 19 -0.21 21.55 31.94
CA LEU A 19 1.15 21.16 31.58
C LEU A 19 2.06 22.38 31.72
N GLN A 20 2.82 22.43 32.82
CA GLN A 20 3.96 23.35 32.96
C GLN A 20 5.02 22.99 31.92
N ARG A 21 5.14 23.82 30.87
CA ARG A 21 6.32 23.85 30.02
C ARG A 21 7.52 24.32 30.85
N SER A 22 8.49 23.44 31.04
CA SER A 22 9.85 23.82 31.43
C SER A 22 10.49 24.57 30.26
N THR A 23 10.59 25.90 30.39
CA THR A 23 11.36 26.74 29.47
C THR A 23 12.84 26.58 29.76
N SER A 24 13.47 25.65 29.06
CA SER A 24 14.92 25.69 28.81
C SER A 24 15.20 26.84 27.84
N SER A 25 15.92 27.86 28.32
CA SER A 25 16.33 29.02 27.53
C SER A 25 17.29 28.60 26.42
N ARG A 26 16.84 28.65 25.16
CA ARG A 26 17.73 28.66 23.98
C ARG A 26 17.62 30.00 23.27
N SER A 27 18.80 30.56 23.00
CA SER A 27 19.02 31.72 22.16
C SER A 27 18.46 31.52 20.75
N LEU A 28 17.84 32.55 20.20
CA LEU A 28 17.37 32.62 18.81
C LEU A 28 18.55 32.54 17.83
N PRO A 29 18.59 31.58 16.88
CA PRO A 29 19.34 31.75 15.64
C PRO A 29 18.44 32.47 14.61
N GLY A 30 18.99 33.49 13.96
CA GLY A 30 18.29 34.29 12.96
C GLY A 30 17.88 33.52 11.70
N PRO A 31 16.99 34.10 10.86
CA PRO A 31 16.49 33.44 9.66
C PRO A 31 17.59 33.33 8.61
N ARG A 32 17.92 32.10 8.19
CA ARG A 32 18.80 31.86 7.04
C ARG A 32 17.99 31.38 5.84
N LEU A 33 18.01 32.21 4.81
CA LEU A 33 17.48 31.96 3.47
C LEU A 33 18.14 30.72 2.86
N CYS A 34 17.33 29.70 2.55
CA CYS A 34 17.74 28.62 1.66
C CYS A 34 17.78 29.18 0.23
N ARG A 35 19.00 29.31 -0.33
CA ARG A 35 19.21 29.76 -1.71
C ARG A 35 18.74 28.68 -2.67
N LEU A 36 17.78 29.00 -3.52
CA LEU A 36 17.54 28.28 -4.78
C LEU A 36 18.82 28.31 -5.62
N ALA A 37 19.39 27.14 -5.91
CA ALA A 37 20.33 26.95 -7.01
C ALA A 37 19.61 26.18 -8.12
N LEU A 38 19.41 26.86 -9.23
CA LEU A 38 18.83 26.33 -10.47
C LEU A 38 19.94 25.64 -11.29
N ALA A 39 19.58 24.48 -11.86
CA ALA A 39 20.12 23.85 -13.06
C ALA A 39 21.51 23.16 -12.99
N GLY A 40 21.50 21.82 -13.21
CA GLY A 40 22.53 21.15 -14.02
C GLY A 40 23.09 19.83 -13.50
N LEU A 41 22.56 18.72 -14.04
CA LEU A 41 23.20 17.41 -14.27
C LEU A 41 23.59 16.49 -13.08
N PHE A 42 23.03 15.27 -13.16
CA PHE A 42 23.46 13.97 -12.61
C PHE A 42 23.52 13.76 -11.08
N ALA A 43 22.37 13.26 -10.58
CA ALA A 43 22.23 12.04 -9.76
C ALA A 43 23.42 11.62 -8.87
N PHE A 44 23.51 12.24 -7.70
CA PHE A 44 23.76 11.53 -6.44
C PHE A 44 22.68 11.97 -5.46
N LEU A 45 21.58 11.21 -5.38
CA LEU A 45 20.60 11.33 -4.30
C LEU A 45 21.19 10.71 -3.03
N ALA A 46 22.24 11.32 -2.49
CA ALA A 46 22.49 11.22 -1.06
C ALA A 46 21.48 12.17 -0.41
N GLY A 47 20.50 11.61 0.29
CA GLY A 47 19.49 12.41 0.99
C GLY A 47 20.16 13.50 1.79
N CYS A 48 19.70 14.74 1.64
CA CYS A 48 20.05 15.81 2.56
C CYS A 48 19.49 15.42 3.93
N GLY A 49 20.30 14.70 4.72
CA GLY A 49 20.03 14.49 6.13
C GLY A 49 19.85 15.85 6.77
N ASP A 50 18.80 15.99 7.57
CA ASP A 50 18.55 17.19 8.34
C ASP A 50 19.79 17.42 9.23
N PRO A 51 20.59 18.49 9.03
CA PRO A 51 21.80 18.71 9.81
C PRO A 51 21.52 18.95 11.30
N ASP A 52 20.23 19.09 11.67
CA ASP A 52 19.77 19.19 13.05
C ASP A 52 19.34 17.84 13.66
N SER A 53 19.48 16.71 12.97
CA SER A 53 19.26 15.40 13.60
C SER A 53 20.32 15.21 14.69
N GLY A 54 19.90 15.20 15.96
CA GLY A 54 20.79 14.99 17.10
C GLY A 54 21.55 13.66 17.02
N PRO A 55 22.45 13.38 17.99
CA PRO A 55 23.27 12.15 17.98
C PRO A 55 22.46 10.86 18.13
N ILE A 56 21.15 10.96 18.35
CA ILE A 56 20.17 9.88 18.38
C ILE A 56 18.99 10.34 17.52
N ALA A 57 18.65 9.58 16.48
CA ALA A 57 17.43 9.75 15.71
C ALA A 57 16.64 8.43 15.73
N ILE A 58 15.36 8.51 16.06
CA ILE A 58 14.48 7.34 16.14
C ILE A 58 13.58 7.38 14.91
N GLN A 59 13.63 6.32 14.10
CA GLN A 59 12.79 6.19 12.92
C GLN A 59 11.36 5.80 13.32
N ALA A 60 10.40 6.09 12.44
CA ALA A 60 9.01 5.67 12.65
C ALA A 60 8.95 4.13 12.77
N PRO A 61 8.18 3.58 13.74
CA PRO A 61 8.06 2.14 13.89
C PRO A 61 7.44 1.48 12.65
N ASN A 62 7.96 0.32 12.27
CA ASN A 62 7.33 -0.58 11.32
C ASN A 62 6.57 -1.66 12.10
N TYR A 63 5.24 -1.71 11.95
CA TYR A 63 4.40 -2.61 12.73
C TYR A 63 4.20 -3.94 12.00
N GLY A 64 5.06 -4.92 12.26
CA GLY A 64 4.83 -6.28 11.79
C GLY A 64 3.66 -6.98 12.50
N PRO A 65 3.17 -8.12 11.98
CA PRO A 65 2.06 -8.86 12.60
C PRO A 65 2.39 -9.30 14.04
N GLU A 66 3.62 -9.78 14.27
CA GLU A 66 4.07 -10.30 15.57
C GLU A 66 4.83 -9.26 16.41
N LEU A 67 5.71 -8.50 15.78
CA LEU A 67 6.63 -7.57 16.44
C LEU A 67 6.60 -6.23 15.74
N ALA A 68 6.75 -5.15 16.50
CA ALA A 68 7.12 -3.87 15.93
C ALA A 68 8.64 -3.77 15.83
N THR A 69 9.11 -3.35 14.66
CA THR A 69 10.53 -3.08 14.42
C THR A 69 10.75 -1.57 14.48
N LEU A 70 11.73 -1.14 15.28
CA LEU A 70 12.16 0.25 15.34
C LEU A 70 13.64 0.34 15.01
N GLU A 71 14.00 1.27 14.14
CA GLU A 71 15.38 1.58 13.85
C GLU A 71 15.78 2.89 14.55
N ILE A 72 16.97 2.87 15.14
CA ILE A 72 17.56 4.00 15.84
C ILE A 72 18.90 4.29 15.17
N ASP A 73 19.01 5.45 14.55
CA ASP A 73 20.27 5.96 14.04
C ASP A 73 21.04 6.62 15.18
N LEU A 74 22.28 6.18 15.38
CA LEU A 74 23.16 6.66 16.43
C LEU A 74 24.40 7.29 15.79
N SER A 75 24.85 8.41 16.32
CA SER A 75 26.14 8.97 15.89
C SER A 75 27.27 7.97 16.16
N ARG A 76 28.32 8.00 15.33
CA ARG A 76 29.47 7.08 15.43
C ARG A 76 30.27 7.26 16.73
N ASP A 77 30.02 8.33 17.47
CA ASP A 77 30.72 8.67 18.71
C ASP A 77 30.10 8.01 19.95
N LEU A 78 29.12 7.11 19.80
CA LEU A 78 28.56 6.33 20.90
C LEU A 78 29.64 5.45 21.55
N LEU A 79 29.74 5.52 22.87
CA LEU A 79 30.58 4.63 23.67
C LEU A 79 29.93 3.25 23.77
N GLU A 80 30.69 2.22 23.37
CA GLU A 80 30.22 0.83 23.36
C GLU A 80 29.73 0.39 24.76
N GLY A 81 28.59 -0.30 24.80
CA GLY A 81 27.99 -0.80 26.04
C GLY A 81 27.25 0.23 26.89
N THR A 82 27.12 1.49 26.42
CA THR A 82 26.41 2.55 27.18
C THR A 82 24.97 2.79 26.72
N LEU A 83 24.56 2.18 25.60
CA LEU A 83 23.20 2.30 25.09
C LEU A 83 22.22 1.60 26.05
N SER A 84 21.19 2.33 26.48
CA SER A 84 20.07 1.81 27.26
C SER A 84 18.75 2.23 26.63
N LEU A 85 17.81 1.29 26.57
CA LEU A 85 16.55 1.41 25.86
C LEU A 85 15.43 1.06 26.84
N HIS A 86 14.50 1.99 27.05
CA HIS A 86 13.36 1.78 27.92
C HIS A 86 12.04 2.01 27.18
N LEU A 87 11.16 1.02 27.17
CA LEU A 87 9.80 1.12 26.64
C LEU A 87 8.81 1.14 27.80
N ASP A 88 8.03 2.21 27.93
CA ASP A 88 7.04 2.39 29.01
C ASP A 88 7.64 2.19 30.41
N GLY A 89 8.91 2.58 30.56
CA GLY A 89 9.68 2.44 31.80
C GLY A 89 10.36 1.09 32.01
N SER A 90 10.08 0.08 31.17
CA SER A 90 10.72 -1.23 31.23
C SER A 90 11.99 -1.26 30.37
N ASP A 91 13.07 -1.86 30.86
CA ASP A 91 14.30 -2.03 30.07
C ASP A 91 14.08 -3.06 28.96
N VAL A 92 14.26 -2.63 27.72
CA VAL A 92 14.11 -3.45 26.50
C VAL A 92 15.43 -3.60 25.75
N THR A 93 16.56 -3.29 26.37
CA THR A 93 17.89 -3.33 25.72
C THR A 93 18.24 -4.73 25.20
N ALA A 94 17.73 -5.79 25.84
CA ALA A 94 17.93 -7.18 25.40
C ALA A 94 17.23 -7.53 24.06
N TYR A 95 16.27 -6.71 23.62
CA TYR A 95 15.58 -6.88 22.33
C TYR A 95 16.25 -6.12 21.18
N ALA A 96 17.36 -5.43 21.47
CA ALA A 96 18.07 -4.63 20.49
C ALA A 96 19.25 -5.39 19.88
N GLU A 97 19.31 -5.40 18.55
CA GLU A 97 20.53 -5.67 17.81
C GLU A 97 21.26 -4.34 17.61
N VAL A 98 22.46 -4.20 18.17
CA VAL A 98 23.24 -2.94 18.16
C VAL A 98 24.44 -3.10 17.23
N TRP A 99 24.71 -2.08 16.40
CA TRP A 99 25.88 -2.03 15.51
C TRP A 99 26.55 -0.66 15.54
N SER A 100 27.67 -0.53 14.83
CA SER A 100 28.36 0.76 14.68
C SER A 100 27.49 1.75 13.92
N GLY A 101 26.89 2.70 14.65
CA GLY A 101 26.05 3.75 14.10
C GLY A 101 24.54 3.51 14.21
N GLY A 102 24.08 2.46 14.90
CA GLY A 102 22.65 2.28 15.09
C GLY A 102 22.25 1.09 15.95
N ALA A 103 20.94 0.96 16.15
CA ALA A 103 20.31 -0.20 16.78
C ALA A 103 18.96 -0.49 16.12
N ARG A 104 18.57 -1.77 16.11
CA ARG A 104 17.25 -2.23 15.67
C ARG A 104 16.61 -2.97 16.83
N LEU A 105 15.41 -2.54 17.22
CA LEU A 105 14.62 -3.18 18.24
C LEU A 105 13.50 -3.98 17.57
N ALA A 106 13.29 -5.22 18.04
CA ALA A 106 12.12 -6.01 17.70
C ALA A 106 11.29 -6.25 18.96
N LEU A 107 10.20 -5.51 19.11
CA LEU A 107 9.45 -5.41 20.37
C LEU A 107 8.09 -6.09 20.26
N PRO A 108 7.72 -6.95 21.23
CA PRO A 108 6.33 -7.35 21.43
C PRO A 108 5.61 -6.17 22.08
N ILE A 109 4.84 -5.41 21.30
CA ILE A 109 4.13 -4.24 21.82
C ILE A 109 2.62 -4.44 21.78
N ASP A 110 2.00 -4.08 22.89
CA ASP A 110 0.55 -4.00 23.01
C ASP A 110 0.00 -2.86 22.15
N THR A 111 -1.32 -2.75 22.07
CA THR A 111 -1.98 -1.67 21.32
C THR A 111 -2.08 -0.41 22.16
N GLY A 112 -1.84 0.75 21.56
CA GLY A 112 -1.95 2.05 22.25
C GLY A 112 -0.67 2.88 22.23
N PRO A 113 -0.60 3.93 23.06
CA PRO A 113 0.57 4.79 23.13
C PRO A 113 1.73 4.13 23.88
N HIS A 114 2.93 4.26 23.32
CA HIS A 114 4.16 3.82 23.97
C HIS A 114 5.20 4.93 23.99
N LEU A 115 5.94 5.00 25.09
CA LEU A 115 7.05 5.92 25.29
C LEU A 115 8.36 5.15 25.20
N LEU A 116 9.14 5.39 24.14
CA LEU A 116 10.51 4.89 24.03
C LEU A 116 11.49 5.97 24.49
N LEU A 117 12.30 5.63 25.48
CA LEU A 117 13.43 6.41 25.95
C LEU A 117 14.72 5.72 25.53
N VAL A 118 15.52 6.42 24.74
CA VAL A 118 16.86 6.00 24.31
C VAL A 118 17.89 6.84 25.04
N ARG A 119 18.87 6.21 25.67
CA ARG A 119 19.97 6.89 26.36
C ARG A 119 21.31 6.27 25.97
N GLY A 120 22.34 7.10 25.84
CA GLY A 120 23.70 6.63 25.59
C GLY A 120 24.74 7.67 26.03
N GLU A 121 25.99 7.25 26.14
CA GLU A 121 27.12 8.15 26.32
C GLU A 121 27.86 8.32 25.00
N PHE A 122 28.21 9.56 24.66
CA PHE A 122 28.83 9.93 23.40
C PHE A 122 30.12 10.70 23.64
N MET A 123 31.14 10.48 22.81
CA MET A 123 32.37 11.26 22.83
C MET A 123 32.17 12.59 22.12
N GLU A 124 32.37 13.69 22.84
CA GLU A 124 32.40 15.05 22.29
C GLU A 124 33.79 15.64 22.53
N GLY A 125 34.66 15.48 21.52
CA GLY A 125 36.09 15.75 21.67
C GLY A 125 36.75 14.73 22.59
N THR A 126 37.14 15.15 23.79
CA THR A 126 37.80 14.29 24.80
C THR A 126 36.93 13.98 26.01
N SER A 127 35.67 14.44 26.02
CA SER A 127 34.74 14.24 27.13
C SER A 127 33.62 13.28 26.74
N SER A 128 33.20 12.44 27.68
CA SER A 128 31.95 11.67 27.57
C SER A 128 30.77 12.56 27.95
N VAL A 129 29.72 12.57 27.14
CA VAL A 129 28.48 13.31 27.36
C VAL A 129 27.29 12.37 27.24
N SER A 130 26.46 12.32 28.27
CA SER A 130 25.20 11.57 28.23
C SER A 130 24.16 12.31 27.39
N ARG A 131 23.54 11.60 26.45
CA ARG A 131 22.45 12.10 25.61
C ARG A 131 21.25 11.17 25.74
N SER A 132 20.07 11.74 25.58
CA SER A 132 18.81 11.00 25.62
C SER A 132 17.83 11.54 24.60
N GLN A 133 17.09 10.64 23.96
CA GLN A 133 15.96 10.96 23.09
C GLN A 133 14.72 10.23 23.62
N ILE A 134 13.58 10.90 23.56
CA ILE A 134 12.29 10.30 23.92
C ILE A 134 11.41 10.39 22.69
N GLU A 135 10.81 9.28 22.31
CA GLU A 135 9.82 9.20 21.25
C GLU A 135 8.52 8.63 21.80
N LEU A 136 7.41 9.29 21.44
CA LEU A 136 6.06 8.78 21.69
C LEU A 136 5.52 8.26 20.37
N PHE A 137 5.14 6.99 20.31
CA PHE A 137 4.48 6.43 19.14
C PHE A 137 3.21 5.68 19.53
N LEU A 138 2.35 5.44 18.55
CA LEU A 138 1.04 4.82 18.75
C LEU A 138 0.98 3.51 17.99
N THR A 139 0.95 2.39 18.71
CA THR A 139 0.70 1.09 18.09
C THR A 139 -0.74 1.04 17.60
N PRO A 140 -0.98 0.71 16.32
CA PRO A 140 -2.32 0.62 15.78
C PRO A 140 -3.14 -0.44 16.54
N PRO A 141 -4.47 -0.23 16.69
CA PRO A 141 -5.35 -1.26 17.23
C PRO A 141 -5.28 -2.52 16.35
N PRO A 142 -5.56 -3.70 16.92
CA PRO A 142 -5.57 -4.91 16.13
C PRO A 142 -6.72 -4.85 15.11
N PHE A 143 -6.57 -5.59 14.02
CA PHE A 143 -7.64 -5.76 13.06
C PHE A 143 -8.85 -6.48 13.70
N PRO A 144 -10.08 -6.12 13.29
CA PRO A 144 -11.27 -6.92 13.58
C PRO A 144 -11.15 -8.34 13.00
N GLU A 145 -12.11 -9.20 13.33
CA GLU A 145 -12.21 -10.52 12.69
C GLU A 145 -12.47 -10.39 11.19
N VAL A 146 -11.84 -11.25 10.38
CA VAL A 146 -12.12 -11.33 8.94
C VAL A 146 -13.44 -12.06 8.73
N ALA A 147 -14.39 -11.39 8.09
CA ALA A 147 -15.68 -11.95 7.70
C ALA A 147 -15.59 -12.74 6.39
N VAL A 148 -14.86 -12.22 5.40
CA VAL A 148 -14.67 -12.84 4.08
C VAL A 148 -13.22 -12.65 3.64
N ALA A 149 -12.63 -13.68 3.03
CA ALA A 149 -11.30 -13.62 2.45
C ALA A 149 -11.30 -14.25 1.06
N THR A 150 -10.69 -13.57 0.10
CA THR A 150 -10.45 -14.06 -1.26
C THR A 150 -8.96 -13.88 -1.58
N PRO A 151 -8.19 -14.95 -1.83
CA PRO A 151 -8.60 -16.34 -1.74
C PRO A 151 -8.98 -16.76 -0.31
N THR A 152 -9.79 -17.81 -0.18
CA THR A 152 -10.08 -18.43 1.11
C THR A 152 -8.86 -19.16 1.66
N SER A 153 -8.76 -19.32 2.98
CA SER A 153 -7.65 -20.06 3.59
C SER A 153 -7.63 -21.52 3.10
N GLY A 154 -6.47 -21.97 2.66
CA GLY A 154 -6.25 -23.30 2.08
C GLY A 154 -6.52 -23.39 0.58
N SER A 155 -6.91 -22.30 -0.09
CA SER A 155 -7.06 -22.29 -1.54
C SER A 155 -5.77 -22.74 -2.25
N ILE A 156 -5.97 -23.51 -3.31
CA ILE A 156 -4.93 -23.97 -4.22
C ILE A 156 -5.14 -23.34 -5.59
N ASP A 157 -4.08 -23.29 -6.39
CA ASP A 157 -4.10 -22.77 -7.75
C ASP A 157 -4.57 -21.31 -7.86
N VAL A 158 -4.25 -20.48 -6.86
CA VAL A 158 -4.51 -19.03 -6.90
C VAL A 158 -3.65 -18.39 -8.00
N PRO A 159 -4.21 -17.68 -8.98
CA PRO A 159 -3.41 -17.01 -10.01
C PRO A 159 -2.28 -16.16 -9.43
N VAL A 160 -1.12 -16.17 -10.08
CA VAL A 160 0.07 -15.43 -9.60
C VAL A 160 -0.08 -13.91 -9.66
N THR A 161 -1.09 -13.43 -10.38
CA THR A 161 -1.46 -12.01 -10.54
C THR A 161 -2.63 -11.60 -9.64
N ASP A 162 -3.24 -12.53 -8.90
CA ASP A 162 -4.43 -12.22 -8.11
C ASP A 162 -4.12 -11.26 -6.97
N TRP A 163 -5.05 -10.34 -6.75
CA TRP A 163 -5.07 -9.49 -5.58
C TRP A 163 -5.78 -10.22 -4.45
N ILE A 164 -5.35 -9.97 -3.22
CA ILE A 164 -5.94 -10.60 -2.04
C ILE A 164 -6.90 -9.60 -1.40
N HIS A 165 -8.12 -10.03 -1.15
CA HIS A 165 -9.19 -9.22 -0.57
C HIS A 165 -9.57 -9.77 0.80
N LEU A 166 -9.63 -8.88 1.80
CA LEU A 166 -10.10 -9.18 3.14
C LEU A 166 -11.24 -8.23 3.50
N GLU A 167 -12.43 -8.77 3.75
CA GLU A 167 -13.55 -8.05 4.35
C GLU A 167 -13.60 -8.34 5.85
N PHE A 168 -13.67 -7.30 6.66
CA PHE A 168 -13.64 -7.39 8.12
C PHE A 168 -15.03 -7.22 8.73
N ALA A 169 -15.27 -7.86 9.87
CA ALA A 169 -16.51 -7.77 10.65
C ALA A 169 -16.74 -6.38 11.28
N GLY A 170 -15.69 -5.55 11.35
CA GLY A 170 -15.73 -4.20 11.92
C GLY A 170 -14.85 -3.21 11.15
N ASP A 171 -14.90 -1.95 11.57
CA ASP A 171 -14.18 -0.87 10.89
C ASP A 171 -12.66 -0.97 11.07
N LEU A 172 -11.93 -0.66 10.01
CA LEU A 172 -10.49 -0.57 9.90
C LEU A 172 -10.01 0.84 10.26
N GLY A 173 -8.98 0.90 11.10
CA GLY A 173 -8.27 2.14 11.36
C GLY A 173 -7.40 2.58 10.18
N ALA A 174 -7.09 3.88 10.09
CA ALA A 174 -6.23 4.41 9.02
C ALA A 174 -4.83 3.76 8.97
N ALA A 175 -4.32 3.32 10.13
CA ALA A 175 -3.03 2.67 10.29
C ALA A 175 -3.05 1.15 9.99
N ALA A 176 -4.19 0.60 9.57
CA ALA A 176 -4.30 -0.83 9.20
C ALA A 176 -3.30 -1.25 8.12
N ARG A 177 -2.97 -0.34 7.19
CA ARG A 177 -2.12 -0.62 6.02
C ARG A 177 -0.73 -1.13 6.39
N ASP A 178 -0.19 -0.68 7.52
CA ASP A 178 1.20 -0.92 7.88
C ASP A 178 1.39 -2.25 8.61
N ALA A 179 0.31 -2.94 8.97
CA ALA A 179 0.31 -4.15 9.81
C ALA A 179 -0.07 -5.44 9.08
N VAL A 180 0.25 -5.50 7.79
CA VAL A 180 0.03 -6.65 6.92
C VAL A 180 1.35 -7.04 6.24
N SER A 181 1.65 -8.34 6.17
CA SER A 181 2.82 -8.84 5.48
C SER A 181 2.48 -10.09 4.67
N LEU A 182 3.06 -10.22 3.48
CA LEU A 182 2.93 -11.41 2.64
C LEU A 182 4.28 -12.13 2.57
N GLN A 183 4.27 -13.45 2.73
CA GLN A 183 5.43 -14.31 2.51
C GLN A 183 5.05 -15.43 1.55
N CYS A 184 5.93 -15.79 0.62
CA CYS A 184 5.78 -16.97 -0.22
C CYS A 184 7.05 -17.82 -0.11
N ASP A 185 6.87 -19.11 0.18
CA ASP A 185 7.96 -20.06 0.50
C ASP A 185 8.92 -19.56 1.59
N GLY A 186 8.38 -18.83 2.58
CA GLY A 186 9.13 -18.24 3.70
C GLY A 186 9.92 -16.98 3.34
N VAL A 187 9.82 -16.48 2.10
CA VAL A 187 10.44 -15.23 1.67
C VAL A 187 9.41 -14.11 1.68
N ALA A 188 9.74 -12.99 2.32
CA ALA A 188 8.89 -11.80 2.31
C ALA A 188 8.67 -11.30 0.88
N HIS A 189 7.42 -11.10 0.51
CA HIS A 189 7.02 -10.56 -0.77
C HIS A 189 6.51 -9.12 -0.60
N PRO A 190 7.01 -8.15 -1.38
CA PRO A 190 6.57 -6.76 -1.29
C PRO A 190 5.11 -6.61 -1.72
N ILE A 191 4.34 -5.81 -0.97
CA ILE A 191 2.92 -5.56 -1.22
C ILE A 191 2.60 -4.07 -1.15
N ASP A 192 1.56 -3.64 -1.87
CA ASP A 192 0.84 -2.40 -1.62
C ASP A 192 -0.52 -2.74 -0.98
N VAL A 193 -0.91 -1.96 0.03
CA VAL A 193 -2.13 -2.21 0.80
C VAL A 193 -3.09 -1.03 0.67
N HIS A 194 -4.30 -1.33 0.21
CA HIS A 194 -5.35 -0.37 -0.03
C HIS A 194 -6.53 -0.65 0.90
N VAL A 195 -7.08 0.40 1.50
CA VAL A 195 -8.31 0.31 2.29
C VAL A 195 -9.44 0.86 1.45
N PHE A 196 -10.45 0.03 1.20
CA PHE A 196 -11.66 0.39 0.47
C PHE A 196 -12.82 0.48 1.47
N GLY A 197 -13.49 1.64 1.48
CA GLY A 197 -14.49 1.94 2.51
C GLY A 197 -13.90 1.91 3.92
N SER A 198 -14.67 1.40 4.90
CA SER A 198 -14.22 1.23 6.28
C SER A 198 -13.91 -0.21 6.66
N ARG A 199 -14.21 -1.21 5.84
CA ARG A 199 -14.17 -2.63 6.26
C ARG A 199 -13.43 -3.54 5.29
N GLU A 200 -12.91 -3.01 4.19
CA GLU A 200 -12.25 -3.81 3.17
C GLU A 200 -10.79 -3.41 3.04
N LEU A 201 -9.94 -4.43 2.94
CA LEU A 201 -8.52 -4.29 2.68
C LEU A 201 -8.17 -5.13 1.46
N VAL A 202 -7.56 -4.48 0.48
CA VAL A 202 -7.05 -5.13 -0.73
C VAL A 202 -5.53 -5.06 -0.72
N ILE A 203 -4.91 -6.22 -0.88
CA ILE A 203 -3.47 -6.40 -0.96
C ILE A 203 -3.11 -6.68 -2.41
N ASN A 204 -2.28 -5.80 -2.97
CA ASN A 204 -1.72 -5.94 -4.30
C ASN A 204 -0.24 -6.35 -4.18
N PRO A 205 0.13 -7.60 -4.51
CA PRO A 205 1.53 -8.00 -4.62
C PRO A 205 2.29 -7.14 -5.63
N LYS A 206 3.54 -6.74 -5.31
CA LYS A 206 4.37 -6.01 -6.26
C LYS A 206 4.98 -6.97 -7.28
N GLY A 207 4.36 -7.02 -8.45
CA GLY A 207 4.71 -7.97 -9.50
C GLY A 207 3.98 -9.30 -9.32
N GLU A 208 4.41 -10.32 -10.04
CA GLU A 208 3.80 -11.65 -9.94
C GLU A 208 4.29 -12.39 -8.68
N LEU A 209 3.37 -13.09 -8.02
CA LEU A 209 3.72 -14.05 -6.99
C LEU A 209 4.50 -15.23 -7.60
N PRO A 210 5.42 -15.88 -6.86
CA PRO A 210 6.12 -17.04 -7.38
C PRO A 210 5.14 -18.17 -7.71
N ALA A 211 5.36 -18.86 -8.84
CA ALA A 211 4.49 -19.95 -9.27
C ALA A 211 4.61 -21.20 -8.39
N ALA A 212 3.49 -21.88 -8.15
CA ALA A 212 3.38 -23.06 -7.30
C ALA A 212 3.91 -22.89 -5.86
N ALA A 213 3.97 -21.65 -5.37
CA ALA A 213 4.52 -21.31 -4.06
C ALA A 213 3.47 -21.36 -2.95
N GLN A 214 3.93 -21.72 -1.75
CA GLN A 214 3.12 -21.66 -0.55
C GLN A 214 3.17 -20.24 0.01
N CYS A 215 2.07 -19.50 -0.11
CA CYS A 215 1.98 -18.14 0.40
C CYS A 215 1.21 -18.07 1.73
N ARG A 216 1.58 -17.08 2.53
CA ARG A 216 0.99 -16.74 3.83
C ARG A 216 0.90 -15.23 3.93
N LEU A 217 -0.32 -14.72 4.00
CA LEU A 217 -0.61 -13.36 4.40
C LEU A 217 -0.82 -13.34 5.92
N SER A 218 -0.10 -12.49 6.64
CA SER A 218 -0.19 -12.36 8.09
C SER A 218 -0.55 -10.94 8.49
N TRP A 219 -1.43 -10.80 9.47
CA TRP A 219 -1.81 -9.51 10.05
C TRP A 219 -2.06 -9.64 11.56
N ARG A 220 -2.03 -8.49 12.26
CA ARG A 220 -2.30 -8.45 13.70
C ARG A 220 -3.81 -8.39 13.97
N ALA A 221 -4.38 -9.40 14.61
CA ALA A 221 -5.79 -9.40 14.99
C ALA A 221 -5.97 -9.40 16.51
N GLU A 222 -7.23 -9.33 16.96
CA GLU A 222 -7.56 -9.49 18.37
C GLU A 222 -7.11 -10.90 18.85
N GLY A 223 -6.29 -10.92 19.90
CA GLY A 223 -5.71 -12.17 20.43
C GLY A 223 -4.46 -12.68 19.71
N GLY A 224 -3.85 -11.89 18.82
CA GLY A 224 -2.53 -12.17 18.25
C GLY A 224 -2.49 -12.17 16.72
N THR A 225 -1.44 -12.76 16.16
CA THR A 225 -1.29 -12.88 14.70
C THR A 225 -2.33 -13.82 14.11
N ARG A 226 -2.89 -13.44 12.95
CA ARG A 226 -3.73 -14.28 12.10
C ARG A 226 -3.07 -14.43 10.75
N ASP A 227 -3.28 -15.60 10.17
CA ASP A 227 -2.69 -16.01 8.91
C ASP A 227 -3.79 -16.44 7.93
N LEU A 228 -3.64 -16.05 6.67
CA LEU A 228 -4.33 -16.60 5.51
C LEU A 228 -3.29 -17.35 4.68
N ALA A 229 -3.37 -18.68 4.69
CA ALA A 229 -2.48 -19.53 3.90
C ALA A 229 -3.14 -19.90 2.58
N PHE A 230 -2.41 -19.84 1.47
CA PHE A 230 -2.87 -20.29 0.15
C PHE A 230 -1.68 -20.76 -0.69
N ARG A 231 -1.95 -21.37 -1.83
CA ARG A 231 -0.92 -21.79 -2.78
C ARG A 231 -1.22 -21.23 -4.16
N THR A 232 -0.21 -20.63 -4.78
CA THR A 232 -0.33 -20.08 -6.12
C THR A 232 -0.38 -21.17 -7.19
N ALA A 233 -0.99 -20.86 -8.33
CA ALA A 233 -0.98 -21.69 -9.51
C ALA A 233 0.45 -21.94 -10.00
N GLY A 234 0.68 -23.11 -10.58
CA GLY A 234 1.92 -23.38 -11.30
C GLY A 234 2.07 -22.49 -12.53
N THR A 235 3.26 -22.47 -13.11
CA THR A 235 3.47 -21.78 -14.39
C THR A 235 2.59 -22.44 -15.45
N GLY A 236 1.58 -21.71 -15.93
CA GLY A 236 0.75 -22.15 -17.04
C GLY A 236 1.58 -22.33 -18.31
N LEU A 237 0.98 -22.94 -19.33
CA LEU A 237 1.55 -22.84 -20.66
C LEU A 237 1.61 -21.36 -21.04
N PRO A 238 2.72 -20.87 -21.62
CA PRO A 238 2.78 -19.49 -22.04
C PRO A 238 1.66 -19.21 -23.03
N ALA A 239 0.81 -18.22 -22.71
CA ALA A 239 -0.16 -17.70 -23.65
C ALA A 239 0.60 -16.94 -24.74
N PHE A 240 0.40 -17.33 -26.00
CA PHE A 240 1.01 -16.64 -27.14
C PHE A 240 0.05 -15.60 -27.70
N VAL A 241 0.36 -14.33 -27.45
CA VAL A 241 -0.31 -13.23 -28.12
C VAL A 241 0.31 -13.04 -29.51
N ASN A 242 -0.39 -13.49 -30.55
CA ASN A 242 0.06 -13.37 -31.93
C ASN A 242 -0.08 -11.93 -32.45
N TYR A 243 0.99 -11.17 -32.27
CA TYR A 243 1.06 -9.79 -32.70
C TYR A 243 1.30 -9.65 -34.21
N ASN A 244 0.35 -9.07 -34.95
CA ASN A 244 0.50 -8.82 -36.38
C ASN A 244 0.05 -7.42 -36.81
N ARG A 245 0.98 -6.45 -36.82
CA ARG A 245 0.75 -5.06 -37.28
C ARG A 245 0.27 -4.95 -38.73
N THR A 246 0.40 -5.99 -39.53
CA THR A 246 -0.03 -5.97 -40.95
C THR A 246 -1.48 -6.40 -41.13
N SER A 247 -2.10 -6.95 -40.08
CA SER A 247 -3.48 -7.43 -40.11
C SER A 247 -4.35 -6.58 -39.21
N SER A 248 -5.09 -5.64 -39.80
CA SER A 248 -6.14 -4.88 -39.10
C SER A 248 -7.34 -5.74 -38.66
N ARG A 249 -7.35 -7.02 -39.05
CA ARG A 249 -8.33 -8.03 -38.67
C ARG A 249 -7.78 -9.08 -37.70
N ALA A 250 -6.50 -8.99 -37.33
CA ALA A 250 -5.98 -9.84 -36.27
C ALA A 250 -6.52 -9.28 -34.96
N THR A 251 -6.88 -10.18 -34.07
CA THR A 251 -7.72 -9.86 -32.93
C THR A 251 -6.98 -9.95 -31.60
N ALA A 252 -5.71 -10.35 -31.67
CA ALA A 252 -4.74 -10.10 -30.62
C ALA A 252 -4.68 -8.60 -30.29
N PRO A 253 -4.44 -8.22 -29.01
CA PRO A 253 -4.39 -6.83 -28.59
C PRO A 253 -3.48 -6.02 -29.52
N PHE A 254 -4.06 -4.98 -30.10
CA PHE A 254 -3.34 -4.01 -30.90
C PHE A 254 -2.39 -3.22 -29.98
N PRO A 255 -1.21 -2.80 -30.44
CA PRO A 255 -0.42 -1.86 -29.66
C PRO A 255 -1.23 -0.58 -29.44
N ASP A 256 -0.92 0.12 -28.36
CA ASP A 256 -1.46 1.43 -27.97
C ASP A 256 -1.47 2.48 -29.12
N ASP A 257 -0.62 2.32 -30.13
CA ASP A 257 -0.43 3.26 -31.23
C ASP A 257 -0.98 2.85 -32.61
N PHE A 258 -1.53 1.64 -32.80
CA PHE A 258 -1.85 1.15 -34.15
C PHE A 258 -2.86 2.02 -34.90
N TRP A 259 -3.88 2.51 -34.18
CA TRP A 259 -4.88 3.43 -34.73
C TRP A 259 -4.51 4.89 -34.54
N LEU A 260 -3.41 5.22 -33.85
CA LEU A 260 -2.98 6.60 -33.70
C LEU A 260 -2.34 7.08 -35.01
N ARG A 261 -2.77 8.25 -35.47
CA ARG A 261 -2.24 8.94 -36.64
C ARG A 261 -2.06 10.41 -36.30
N PRO A 262 -1.05 11.11 -36.85
CA PRO A 262 -0.95 12.55 -36.67
C PRO A 262 -2.26 13.25 -37.04
N ASP A 263 -2.72 14.17 -36.19
CA ASP A 263 -3.92 14.97 -36.50
C ASP A 263 -3.54 16.03 -37.55
N PRO A 264 -4.07 15.95 -38.80
CA PRO A 264 -3.73 16.91 -39.84
C PRO A 264 -4.25 18.32 -39.53
N GLN A 265 -5.19 18.47 -38.59
CA GLN A 265 -5.71 19.77 -38.17
C GLN A 265 -4.96 20.38 -36.97
N ARG A 266 -4.18 19.58 -36.25
CA ARG A 266 -3.49 20.00 -35.01
C ARG A 266 -2.04 19.48 -35.00
N PRO A 267 -1.08 20.27 -35.50
CA PRO A 267 0.33 19.86 -35.56
C PRO A 267 0.87 19.44 -34.19
N GLY A 268 1.42 18.22 -34.10
CA GLY A 268 1.96 17.65 -32.87
C GLY A 268 0.97 16.81 -32.06
N GLU A 269 -0.31 16.84 -32.41
CA GLU A 269 -1.33 15.96 -31.81
C GLU A 269 -1.51 14.68 -32.62
N VAL A 270 -2.04 13.65 -31.96
CA VAL A 270 -2.48 12.39 -32.58
C VAL A 270 -4.00 12.30 -32.51
N ARG A 271 -4.61 11.70 -33.53
CA ARG A 271 -6.02 11.31 -33.56
C ARG A 271 -6.14 9.82 -33.77
N LEU A 272 -7.25 9.25 -33.32
CA LEU A 272 -7.62 7.87 -33.62
C LEU A 272 -8.14 7.79 -35.06
N GLN A 273 -7.53 6.94 -35.88
CA GLN A 273 -7.99 6.58 -37.22
C GLN A 273 -8.41 5.11 -37.19
N ILE A 274 -9.70 4.90 -36.93
CA ILE A 274 -10.35 3.60 -37.11
C ILE A 274 -10.90 3.59 -38.54
N GLU A 275 -10.37 2.73 -39.38
CA GLU A 275 -10.99 2.45 -40.68
C GLU A 275 -12.26 1.65 -40.41
N LEU A 276 -13.41 2.33 -40.42
CA LEU A 276 -14.71 1.67 -40.48
C LEU A 276 -14.74 0.93 -41.83
N SER A 277 -14.52 -0.38 -41.79
CA SER A 277 -14.48 -1.19 -43.01
C SER A 277 -15.76 -0.97 -43.80
N GLY A 278 -15.58 -0.62 -45.09
CA GLY A 278 -16.61 -0.21 -46.04
C GLY A 278 -17.65 -1.29 -46.31
N PHE A 279 -18.48 -1.55 -45.33
CA PHE A 279 -19.74 -2.17 -45.58
C PHE A 279 -20.74 -1.08 -45.96
N GLU A 280 -21.30 -1.17 -47.15
CA GLU A 280 -22.26 -0.17 -47.62
C GLU A 280 -23.62 -0.21 -46.89
N GLN A 281 -23.84 -1.14 -45.93
CA GLN A 281 -24.96 -1.20 -44.96
C GLN A 281 -24.98 -2.55 -44.17
N PRO A 282 -24.28 -2.73 -43.03
CA PRO A 282 -24.56 -3.86 -42.09
C PRO A 282 -25.14 -3.39 -40.75
N ASP A 283 -25.01 -2.11 -40.44
CA ASP A 283 -24.93 -1.64 -39.05
C ASP A 283 -26.28 -1.20 -38.50
N GLN A 284 -27.37 -1.77 -39.00
CA GLN A 284 -28.68 -1.58 -38.39
C GLN A 284 -29.28 -2.89 -37.94
N ILE A 285 -29.22 -3.96 -38.73
CA ILE A 285 -29.79 -5.25 -38.30
C ILE A 285 -28.92 -5.92 -37.23
N PHE A 286 -27.59 -5.96 -37.42
CA PHE A 286 -26.68 -6.48 -36.40
C PHE A 286 -26.62 -5.53 -35.19
N PHE A 287 -26.60 -4.22 -35.43
CA PHE A 287 -26.57 -3.24 -34.36
C PHE A 287 -27.88 -3.25 -33.56
N ASP A 288 -29.06 -3.32 -34.21
CA ASP A 288 -30.36 -3.41 -33.51
C ASP A 288 -30.54 -4.77 -32.82
N SER A 289 -30.03 -5.87 -33.39
CA SER A 289 -30.08 -7.18 -32.74
C SER A 289 -29.20 -7.20 -31.49
N PHE A 290 -27.97 -6.69 -31.57
CA PHE A 290 -27.08 -6.60 -30.42
C PHE A 290 -27.56 -5.55 -29.42
N VAL A 291 -27.92 -4.34 -29.83
CA VAL A 291 -28.38 -3.25 -28.93
C VAL A 291 -29.61 -3.67 -28.12
N SER A 292 -30.51 -4.49 -28.65
CA SER A 292 -31.66 -4.95 -27.85
C SER A 292 -31.25 -5.90 -26.72
N ASP A 293 -30.22 -6.73 -26.94
CA ASP A 293 -29.71 -7.70 -25.98
C ASP A 293 -28.59 -7.11 -25.08
N THR A 294 -27.86 -6.10 -25.57
CA THR A 294 -26.69 -5.50 -24.90
C THR A 294 -27.00 -4.16 -24.23
N ARG A 295 -28.19 -3.57 -24.40
CA ARG A 295 -28.65 -2.42 -23.60
C ARG A 295 -28.69 -2.69 -22.10
N GLY A 296 -28.67 -3.96 -21.70
CA GLY A 296 -28.54 -4.38 -20.30
C GLY A 296 -27.14 -4.82 -19.90
N LEU A 297 -26.18 -4.86 -20.82
CA LEU A 297 -24.79 -5.22 -20.56
C LEU A 297 -23.98 -3.93 -20.35
N ASP A 298 -23.24 -3.88 -19.26
CA ASP A 298 -22.40 -2.73 -18.93
C ASP A 298 -21.11 -2.74 -19.76
N GLY A 299 -20.52 -1.57 -20.01
CA GLY A 299 -19.29 -1.43 -20.82
C GLY A 299 -19.47 -1.36 -22.36
N PHE A 300 -20.70 -1.39 -22.87
CA PHE A 300 -20.96 -1.34 -24.32
C PHE A 300 -20.80 0.09 -24.88
N SER A 301 -19.74 0.35 -25.66
CA SER A 301 -19.56 1.63 -26.36
C SER A 301 -20.42 1.69 -27.63
N PRO A 302 -21.34 2.67 -27.77
CA PRO A 302 -22.21 2.78 -28.95
C PRO A 302 -21.51 3.33 -30.20
N ILE A 303 -20.22 3.67 -30.14
CA ILE A 303 -19.52 4.41 -31.20
C ILE A 303 -18.55 3.53 -32.01
N ALA A 304 -18.02 2.44 -31.41
CA ALA A 304 -17.29 1.37 -32.10
C ALA A 304 -16.98 0.24 -31.10
N HIS A 305 -17.17 -1.01 -31.50
CA HIS A 305 -16.73 -2.16 -30.69
C HIS A 305 -15.20 -2.26 -30.78
N LEU A 306 -14.49 -1.97 -29.68
CA LEU A 306 -13.12 -2.41 -29.51
C LEU A 306 -13.18 -3.80 -28.88
N THR A 307 -13.22 -4.82 -29.73
CA THR A 307 -13.12 -6.21 -29.28
C THR A 307 -11.66 -6.53 -29.07
N ILE A 308 -11.28 -6.85 -27.84
CA ILE A 308 -10.03 -7.54 -27.53
C ILE A 308 -10.37 -9.03 -27.63
N GLU A 309 -9.82 -9.76 -28.60
CA GLU A 309 -9.94 -11.21 -28.56
C GLU A 309 -8.76 -11.80 -27.80
N LEU A 310 -9.10 -12.68 -26.88
CA LEU A 310 -8.14 -13.47 -26.14
C LEU A 310 -7.77 -14.69 -26.98
N SER A 311 -6.48 -15.03 -26.98
CA SER A 311 -5.98 -16.20 -27.72
C SER A 311 -6.58 -17.52 -27.22
N GLU A 312 -7.10 -17.51 -26.00
CA GLU A 312 -7.83 -18.61 -25.36
C GLU A 312 -9.13 -18.03 -24.77
N PRO A 313 -10.21 -18.82 -24.65
CA PRO A 313 -11.40 -18.36 -23.96
C PRO A 313 -11.01 -17.93 -22.54
N PRO A 314 -11.40 -16.72 -22.08
CA PRO A 314 -11.17 -16.32 -20.70
C PRO A 314 -11.84 -17.33 -19.77
N ASP A 315 -11.31 -17.51 -18.57
CA ASP A 315 -12.04 -18.22 -17.54
C ASP A 315 -13.42 -17.56 -17.41
N PRO A 316 -14.53 -18.27 -17.63
CA PRO A 316 -15.85 -17.68 -17.51
C PRO A 316 -16.05 -17.00 -16.15
N GLN A 317 -15.40 -17.48 -15.08
CA GLN A 317 -15.50 -16.89 -13.74
C GLN A 317 -14.69 -15.59 -13.56
N SER A 318 -13.79 -15.27 -14.48
CA SER A 318 -13.02 -14.02 -14.47
C SER A 318 -13.70 -12.88 -15.23
N LEU A 319 -14.90 -13.10 -15.78
CA LEU A 319 -15.68 -12.08 -16.47
C LEU A 319 -16.81 -11.58 -15.57
N PRO A 320 -17.08 -10.26 -15.51
CA PRO A 320 -18.24 -9.76 -14.81
C PRO A 320 -19.52 -10.28 -15.48
N HIS A 321 -20.44 -10.84 -14.69
CA HIS A 321 -21.70 -11.42 -15.14
C HIS A 321 -22.89 -10.50 -14.89
N THR A 322 -22.71 -9.42 -14.12
CA THR A 322 -23.74 -8.43 -13.82
C THR A 322 -23.26 -7.00 -14.09
N PRO A 323 -24.19 -6.03 -14.32
CA PRO A 323 -23.80 -4.63 -14.47
C PRO A 323 -23.07 -4.06 -13.25
N ILE A 324 -23.45 -4.50 -12.04
CA ILE A 324 -22.79 -4.04 -10.81
C ILE A 324 -21.34 -4.56 -10.76
N GLU A 325 -21.11 -5.82 -11.10
CA GLU A 325 -19.76 -6.41 -11.18
C GLU A 325 -18.90 -5.71 -12.23
N SER A 326 -19.47 -5.29 -13.36
CA SER A 326 -18.71 -4.59 -14.41
C SER A 326 -18.30 -3.16 -14.03
N MET A 327 -18.98 -2.54 -13.06
CA MET A 327 -18.66 -1.21 -12.54
C MET A 327 -17.75 -1.27 -11.31
N ASP A 328 -17.43 -2.48 -10.84
CA ASP A 328 -16.49 -2.66 -9.76
C ASP A 328 -15.08 -2.27 -10.27
N PRO A 329 -14.44 -1.23 -9.70
CA PRO A 329 -13.07 -0.87 -10.08
C PRO A 329 -12.06 -1.99 -9.80
N MET A 330 -12.47 -3.04 -9.10
CA MET A 330 -11.69 -4.23 -8.77
C MET A 330 -11.97 -5.43 -9.69
N ALA A 331 -12.94 -5.35 -10.60
CA ALA A 331 -13.21 -6.43 -11.54
C ALA A 331 -12.01 -6.64 -12.49
N SER A 332 -11.65 -7.90 -12.74
CA SER A 332 -10.64 -8.25 -13.72
C SER A 332 -11.06 -7.75 -15.10
N VAL A 333 -10.19 -6.98 -15.74
CA VAL A 333 -10.29 -6.73 -17.18
C VAL A 333 -9.80 -8.00 -17.85
N GLY A 334 -10.73 -8.81 -18.36
CA GLY A 334 -10.41 -9.96 -19.21
C GLY A 334 -9.62 -9.54 -20.44
#